data_AF-A0A8T7ICR7-F1
#
_entry.id   AF-A0A8T7ICR7-F1
#
_cell.length_a   1.000
_cell.length_b   1.000
_cell.length_c   1.000
_cell.angle_alpha   90.00
_cell.angle_beta   90.00
_cell.angle_gamma   90.00
#
_symmetry.space_group_name_H-M   'P 1'
#
loop_
_entity.id
_entity.type
_entity.pdbx_description
1 polymer ?
#
loop_
_entity_poly.entity_id
_entity_poly.type
_entity_poly.pdbx_seq_one_letter_code
_entity_poly.pdbx_strand_id
1 'polypeptide(L)'
;MSTRNRLLITGSILVALCSLIVVGGYWQYKELQLSDQQWRIASAENVEKIKLLSDLERLLGYRGFIHTFKNYVLRREERYYQDAVDKHKALMSTIEQIKSTGALEDKDLIEIKATVNLYFRNLTYAKDIVKKGIDPAALDKLVKVDDEPASEALARVREKIMRLSNLSYIRAAESQAQLKNWTYTYLGIAIILVIGLSMFLYRILSTYLSLKRKEKAMVDGAPLGVLLIDKEGYILSANQHAQSLFQYPASELHGRNISSLVPEESRDKHLVYLGESMKSEFRKTTHVDGRPIQCITKNENIIPVEVTFSTFLSGGAEMKCWVYIRELVAVSQTGMTEEEGVGSSVALHQQLSNI
;
A
#
# COMPACT_ATOMS: atom_id res chain seq x y z
N MET A 1 28.93 4.55 -12.12
CA MET A 1 27.55 5.08 -12.06
C MET A 1 27.42 6.03 -10.87
N SER A 2 27.05 7.31 -11.10
CA SER A 2 26.97 8.32 -10.03
C SER A 2 25.94 7.92 -8.95
N THR A 3 26.17 8.34 -7.69
CA THR A 3 25.23 8.15 -6.56
C THR A 3 23.83 8.68 -6.87
N ARG A 4 23.74 9.79 -7.62
CA ARG A 4 22.48 10.37 -8.11
C ARG A 4 21.70 9.41 -9.02
N ASN A 5 22.37 8.75 -9.97
CA ASN A 5 21.70 7.82 -10.88
C ASN A 5 21.18 6.58 -10.15
N ARG A 6 21.89 6.09 -9.12
CA ARG A 6 21.43 4.96 -8.31
C ARG A 6 20.17 5.28 -7.49
N LEU A 7 20.07 6.50 -6.95
CA LEU A 7 18.91 7.00 -6.22
C LEU A 7 17.67 7.18 -7.10
N LEU A 8 17.85 7.72 -8.31
CA LEU A 8 16.73 7.87 -9.25
C LEU A 8 16.18 6.52 -9.71
N ILE A 9 17.06 5.57 -10.04
CA ILE A 9 16.65 4.23 -10.48
C ILE A 9 15.88 3.50 -9.37
N THR A 10 16.38 3.54 -8.13
CA THR A 10 15.73 2.90 -6.98
C THR A 10 14.39 3.54 -6.63
N GLY A 11 14.28 4.87 -6.72
CA GLY A 11 13.00 5.58 -6.56
C GLY A 11 11.97 5.19 -7.64
N SER A 12 12.38 5.15 -8.91
CA SER A 12 11.49 4.75 -10.01
C SER A 12 11.01 3.30 -9.88
N ILE A 13 11.90 2.39 -9.45
CA ILE A 13 11.53 0.99 -9.18
C ILE A 13 10.47 0.91 -8.08
N LEU A 14 10.61 1.69 -7.01
CA LEU A 14 9.64 1.73 -5.92
C LEU A 14 8.26 2.23 -6.36
N VAL A 15 8.20 3.29 -7.16
CA VAL A 15 6.93 3.81 -7.71
C VAL A 15 6.25 2.79 -8.61
N ALA A 16 7.02 2.11 -9.47
CA ALA A 16 6.49 1.03 -10.31
C ALA A 16 5.92 -0.12 -9.48
N LEU A 17 6.63 -0.52 -8.41
CA LEU A 17 6.18 -1.58 -7.50
C LEU A 17 4.92 -1.19 -6.73
N CYS A 18 4.82 0.05 -6.23
CA CYS A 18 3.60 0.55 -5.60
C CYS A 18 2.41 0.55 -6.57
N SER A 19 2.64 0.96 -7.82
CA SER A 19 1.59 0.95 -8.86
C SER A 19 1.09 -0.48 -9.14
N LEU A 20 2.00 -1.46 -9.12
CA LEU A 20 1.67 -2.87 -9.33
C LEU A 20 0.84 -3.45 -8.17
N ILE A 21 1.11 -3.05 -6.91
CA ILE A 21 0.24 -3.40 -5.77
C ILE A 21 -1.18 -2.87 -6.00
N VAL A 22 -1.33 -1.61 -6.41
CA VAL A 22 -2.67 -0.99 -6.60
C VAL A 22 -3.46 -1.72 -7.68
N VAL A 23 -2.82 -2.01 -8.82
CA VAL A 23 -3.46 -2.78 -9.90
C VAL A 23 -3.81 -4.20 -9.45
N GLY A 24 -2.90 -4.87 -8.76
CA GLY A 24 -3.12 -6.21 -8.21
C GLY A 24 -4.27 -6.24 -7.20
N GLY A 25 -4.34 -5.25 -6.31
CA GLY A 25 -5.41 -5.10 -5.33
C GLY A 25 -6.77 -4.82 -5.99
N TYR A 26 -6.80 -4.00 -7.03
CA TYR A 26 -8.03 -3.78 -7.81
C TYR A 26 -8.49 -5.06 -8.51
N TRP A 27 -7.57 -5.81 -9.12
CA TRP A 27 -7.88 -7.08 -9.76
C TRP A 27 -8.40 -8.11 -8.75
N GLN A 28 -7.76 -8.21 -7.58
CA GLN A 28 -8.19 -9.07 -6.49
C GLN A 28 -9.58 -8.69 -5.95
N TYR A 29 -9.86 -7.40 -5.80
CA TYR A 29 -11.19 -6.93 -5.40
C TYR A 29 -12.26 -7.35 -6.41
N LYS A 30 -11.97 -7.21 -7.70
CA LYS A 30 -12.88 -7.64 -8.77
C LYS A 30 -13.13 -9.15 -8.73
N GLU A 31 -12.09 -9.94 -8.54
CA GLU A 31 -12.20 -11.41 -8.45
C GLU A 31 -13.02 -11.85 -7.23
N LEU A 32 -12.84 -11.18 -6.08
CA LEU A 32 -13.62 -11.43 -4.87
C LEU A 32 -15.12 -11.18 -5.10
N GLN A 33 -15.46 -10.08 -5.78
CA GLN A 33 -16.85 -9.76 -6.10
C GLN A 33 -17.48 -10.77 -7.07
N LEU A 34 -16.74 -11.19 -8.11
CA LEU A 34 -17.19 -12.21 -9.05
C LEU A 34 -17.42 -13.56 -8.35
N SER A 35 -16.49 -13.95 -7.48
CA SER A 35 -16.59 -15.18 -6.68
C SER A 35 -17.79 -15.17 -5.74
N ASP A 36 -18.01 -14.07 -5.01
CA ASP A 36 -19.17 -13.92 -4.12
C ASP A 36 -20.50 -14.00 -4.89
N GLN A 37 -20.60 -13.31 -6.03
CA GLN A 37 -21.80 -13.34 -6.85
C GLN A 37 -22.10 -14.75 -7.39
N GLN A 38 -21.08 -15.45 -7.90
CA GLN A 38 -21.22 -16.83 -8.35
C GLN A 38 -21.63 -17.77 -7.21
N TRP A 39 -21.04 -17.60 -6.02
CA TRP A 39 -21.38 -18.37 -4.84
C TRP A 39 -22.82 -18.15 -4.39
N ARG A 40 -23.28 -16.89 -4.37
CA ARG A 40 -24.65 -16.55 -3.97
C ARG A 40 -25.68 -17.16 -4.92
N ILE A 41 -25.46 -17.06 -6.24
CA ILE A 41 -26.35 -17.64 -7.25
C ILE A 41 -26.38 -19.16 -7.13
N ALA A 42 -25.21 -19.81 -7.11
CA ALA A 42 -25.12 -21.27 -7.01
C ALA A 42 -25.71 -21.80 -5.69
N SER A 43 -25.50 -21.10 -4.58
CA SER A 43 -26.05 -21.48 -3.27
C SER A 43 -27.57 -21.36 -3.23
N ALA A 44 -28.12 -20.26 -3.76
CA ALA A 44 -29.57 -20.07 -3.81
C ALA A 44 -30.27 -21.17 -4.64
N GLU A 45 -29.71 -21.48 -5.81
CA GLU A 45 -30.22 -22.54 -6.69
C GLU A 45 -30.16 -23.93 -6.04
N ASN A 46 -29.05 -24.25 -5.36
CA ASN A 46 -28.91 -25.54 -4.66
C ASN A 46 -29.89 -25.67 -3.48
N VAL A 47 -30.09 -24.59 -2.71
CA VAL A 47 -31.04 -24.57 -1.59
C VAL A 47 -32.47 -24.81 -2.09
N GLU A 48 -32.84 -24.20 -3.22
CA GLU A 48 -34.15 -24.41 -3.83
C GLU A 48 -34.35 -25.87 -4.28
N LYS A 49 -33.37 -26.46 -4.97
CA LYS A 49 -33.43 -27.88 -5.38
C LYS A 49 -33.56 -28.84 -4.20
N ILE A 50 -32.79 -28.61 -3.13
CA ILE A 50 -32.83 -29.43 -1.91
C ILE A 50 -34.20 -29.30 -1.22
N LYS A 51 -34.76 -28.09 -1.17
CA LYS A 51 -36.10 -27.86 -0.62
C LYS A 51 -37.17 -28.61 -1.42
N LEU A 52 -37.14 -28.49 -2.75
CA LEU A 52 -38.09 -29.18 -3.62
C LEU A 52 -37.99 -30.71 -3.51
N LEU A 53 -36.77 -31.24 -3.42
CA LEU A 53 -36.55 -32.68 -3.16
C LEU A 53 -37.14 -33.10 -1.82
N SER A 54 -36.93 -32.32 -0.76
CA SER A 54 -37.50 -32.60 0.56
C SER A 54 -39.04 -32.57 0.54
N ASP A 55 -39.62 -31.63 -0.19
CA ASP A 55 -41.07 -31.55 -0.40
C ASP A 55 -41.61 -32.74 -1.20
N LEU A 56 -40.90 -33.17 -2.24
CA LEU A 56 -41.22 -34.37 -3.02
C LEU A 56 -41.24 -35.63 -2.14
N GLU A 57 -40.17 -35.87 -1.37
CA GLU A 57 -40.05 -37.01 -0.45
C GLU A 57 -41.17 -37.01 0.61
N ARG A 58 -41.43 -35.84 1.21
CA ARG A 58 -42.49 -35.67 2.22
C ARG A 58 -43.88 -35.91 1.65
N LEU A 59 -44.16 -35.41 0.45
CA LEU A 59 -45.44 -35.56 -0.22
C LEU A 59 -45.66 -36.98 -0.75
N LEU A 60 -44.61 -37.76 -1.02
CA LEU A 60 -44.74 -39.18 -1.37
C LEU A 60 -44.86 -40.09 -0.13
N GLY A 61 -44.16 -39.78 0.95
CA GLY A 61 -43.93 -40.68 2.10
C GLY A 61 -45.12 -40.94 3.04
N TYR A 62 -44.80 -41.42 4.26
CA TYR A 62 -45.74 -42.02 5.23
C TYR A 62 -46.86 -41.10 5.76
N ARG A 63 -46.80 -39.78 5.54
CA ARG A 63 -47.93 -38.85 5.79
C ARG A 63 -48.39 -38.10 4.53
N GLY A 64 -47.79 -38.43 3.40
CA GLY A 64 -48.05 -37.86 2.09
C GLY A 64 -49.20 -38.54 1.37
N PHE A 65 -49.19 -38.41 0.05
CA PHE A 65 -50.20 -38.85 -0.89
C PHE A 65 -50.49 -40.36 -0.78
N ILE A 66 -49.45 -41.20 -0.73
CA ILE A 66 -49.61 -42.67 -0.64
C ILE A 66 -50.34 -43.05 0.65
N HIS A 67 -50.03 -42.40 1.77
CA HIS A 67 -50.70 -42.66 3.04
C HIS A 67 -52.16 -42.20 3.03
N THR A 68 -52.47 -41.04 2.44
CA THR A 68 -53.87 -40.59 2.30
C THR A 68 -54.68 -41.47 1.36
N PHE A 69 -54.05 -41.94 0.28
CA PHE A 69 -54.62 -42.94 -0.61
C PHE A 69 -54.98 -44.22 0.15
N LYS A 70 -54.04 -44.78 0.93
CA LYS A 70 -54.29 -45.97 1.75
C LYS A 70 -55.40 -45.74 2.79
N ASN A 71 -55.43 -44.57 3.44
CA ASN A 71 -56.51 -44.23 4.37
C ASN A 71 -57.88 -44.16 3.67
N TYR A 72 -57.95 -43.66 2.44
CA TYR A 72 -59.18 -43.69 1.68
C TYR A 72 -59.61 -45.11 1.34
N VAL A 73 -58.70 -45.96 0.87
CA VAL A 73 -58.96 -47.38 0.55
C VAL A 73 -59.52 -48.12 1.76
N LEU A 74 -58.98 -47.87 2.95
CA LEU A 74 -59.39 -48.51 4.21
C LEU A 74 -60.69 -47.93 4.78
N ARG A 75 -60.81 -46.59 4.86
CA ARG A 75 -61.87 -45.91 5.62
C ARG A 75 -63.02 -45.40 4.77
N ARG A 76 -62.78 -45.12 3.48
CA ARG A 76 -63.78 -44.71 2.47
C ARG A 76 -64.50 -43.39 2.74
N GLU A 77 -63.98 -42.58 3.66
CA GLU A 77 -64.55 -41.28 3.97
C GLU A 77 -64.10 -40.23 2.95
N GLU A 78 -65.01 -39.35 2.54
CA GLU A 78 -64.76 -38.31 1.54
C GLU A 78 -63.59 -37.39 1.92
N ARG A 79 -63.36 -37.15 3.22
CA ARG A 79 -62.22 -36.34 3.69
C ARG A 79 -60.86 -36.87 3.25
N TYR A 80 -60.67 -38.19 3.21
CA TYR A 80 -59.40 -38.79 2.78
C TYR A 80 -59.23 -38.74 1.28
N TYR A 81 -60.34 -38.79 0.53
CA TYR A 81 -60.32 -38.60 -0.92
C TYR A 81 -59.87 -37.18 -1.25
N GLN A 82 -60.46 -36.16 -0.62
CA GLN A 82 -60.10 -34.76 -0.87
C GLN A 82 -58.65 -34.47 -0.45
N ASP A 83 -58.21 -34.94 0.72
CA ASP A 83 -56.80 -34.79 1.16
C ASP A 83 -55.82 -35.46 0.17
N ALA A 84 -56.18 -36.63 -0.39
CA ALA A 84 -55.38 -37.28 -1.41
C ALA A 84 -55.36 -36.51 -2.74
N VAL A 85 -56.48 -35.90 -3.16
CA VAL A 85 -56.55 -35.04 -4.36
C VAL A 85 -55.67 -33.80 -4.20
N ASP A 86 -55.74 -33.13 -3.06
CA ASP A 86 -54.95 -31.93 -2.76
C ASP A 86 -53.45 -32.25 -2.72
N LYS A 87 -53.07 -33.35 -2.05
CA LYS A 87 -51.68 -33.82 -2.01
C LYS A 87 -51.17 -34.24 -3.38
N HIS A 88 -51.99 -34.89 -4.20
CA HIS A 88 -51.64 -35.19 -5.58
C HIS A 88 -51.36 -33.91 -6.37
N LYS A 89 -52.22 -32.89 -6.26
CA LYS A 89 -52.00 -31.60 -6.93
C LYS A 89 -50.69 -30.93 -6.49
N ALA A 90 -50.41 -30.90 -5.20
CA ALA A 90 -49.16 -30.37 -4.65
C ALA A 90 -47.93 -31.15 -5.15
N LEU A 91 -48.04 -32.49 -5.20
CA LEU A 91 -46.99 -33.38 -5.65
C LEU A 91 -46.67 -33.17 -7.14
N MET A 92 -47.69 -33.07 -7.98
CA MET A 92 -47.54 -32.79 -9.41
C MET A 92 -46.93 -31.40 -9.66
N SER A 93 -47.34 -30.39 -8.89
CA SER A 93 -46.73 -29.06 -8.94
C SER A 93 -45.25 -29.10 -8.55
N THR A 94 -44.89 -29.89 -7.54
CA THR A 94 -43.50 -30.02 -7.07
C THR A 94 -42.64 -30.71 -8.12
N ILE A 95 -43.13 -31.78 -8.75
CA ILE A 95 -42.43 -32.47 -9.85
C ILE A 95 -42.16 -31.51 -11.02
N GLU A 96 -43.13 -30.66 -11.37
CA GLU A 96 -42.97 -29.68 -12.45
C GLU A 96 -41.96 -28.57 -12.09
N GLN A 97 -41.97 -28.09 -10.84
CA GLN A 97 -40.98 -27.13 -10.35
C GLN A 97 -39.57 -27.72 -10.40
N ILE A 98 -39.39 -28.97 -9.95
CA ILE A 98 -38.12 -29.68 -10.03
C ILE A 98 -37.66 -29.79 -11.49
N LYS A 99 -38.56 -30.15 -12.41
CA LYS A 99 -38.27 -30.22 -13.85
C LYS A 99 -37.79 -28.87 -14.39
N SER A 100 -38.43 -27.77 -14.00
CA SER A 100 -38.06 -26.43 -14.45
C SER A 100 -36.65 -25.98 -14.03
N THR A 101 -36.07 -26.59 -13.00
CA THR A 101 -34.69 -26.29 -12.56
C THR A 101 -33.61 -26.80 -13.51
N GLY A 102 -33.95 -27.63 -14.51
CA GLY A 102 -33.02 -28.14 -15.54
C GLY A 102 -31.93 -29.09 -15.04
N ALA A 103 -31.94 -29.49 -13.76
CA ALA A 103 -30.86 -30.25 -13.12
C ALA A 103 -30.96 -31.78 -13.28
N LEU A 104 -32.10 -32.28 -13.75
CA LEU A 104 -32.40 -33.71 -13.79
C LEU A 104 -32.74 -34.15 -15.20
N GLU A 105 -32.46 -35.42 -15.49
CA GLU A 105 -32.94 -36.04 -16.71
C GLU A 105 -34.44 -36.26 -16.60
N ASP A 106 -35.16 -36.02 -17.69
CA ASP A 106 -36.62 -36.16 -17.73
C ASP A 106 -37.08 -37.57 -17.34
N LYS A 107 -36.24 -38.60 -17.53
CA LYS A 107 -36.60 -40.01 -17.32
C LYS A 107 -37.01 -40.34 -15.87
N ASP A 108 -36.22 -39.96 -14.88
CA ASP A 108 -36.53 -40.32 -13.48
C ASP A 108 -37.80 -39.59 -12.98
N LEU A 109 -37.97 -38.32 -13.37
CA LEU A 109 -39.19 -37.57 -13.06
C LEU A 109 -40.41 -38.13 -13.79
N ILE A 110 -40.25 -38.65 -15.00
CA ILE A 110 -41.30 -39.35 -15.74
C ILE A 110 -41.72 -40.63 -15.00
N GLU A 111 -40.77 -41.42 -14.50
CA GLU A 111 -41.06 -42.65 -13.73
C GLU A 111 -41.82 -42.33 -12.44
N ILE A 112 -41.38 -41.32 -11.66
CA ILE A 112 -42.10 -40.87 -10.46
C ILE A 112 -43.51 -40.38 -10.82
N LYS A 113 -43.64 -39.54 -11.86
CA LYS A 113 -44.92 -39.00 -12.33
C LYS A 113 -45.86 -40.09 -12.80
N ALA A 114 -45.35 -41.13 -13.47
CA ALA A 114 -46.16 -42.26 -13.92
C ALA A 114 -46.78 -43.02 -12.74
N THR A 115 -45.99 -43.32 -11.71
CA THR A 115 -46.49 -44.00 -10.50
C THR A 115 -47.47 -43.14 -9.72
N VAL A 116 -47.22 -41.84 -9.58
CA VAL A 116 -48.16 -40.90 -8.94
C VAL A 116 -49.50 -40.85 -9.67
N ASN A 117 -49.46 -40.75 -11.00
CA ASN A 117 -50.68 -40.78 -11.84
C ASN A 117 -51.40 -42.13 -11.74
N LEU A 118 -50.67 -43.24 -11.61
CA LEU A 118 -51.24 -44.56 -11.42
C LEU A 118 -51.99 -44.67 -10.08
N TYR A 119 -51.40 -44.19 -8.99
CA TYR A 119 -52.08 -44.08 -7.69
C TYR A 119 -53.32 -43.18 -7.78
N PHE A 120 -53.25 -42.05 -8.48
CA PHE A 120 -54.39 -41.14 -8.64
C PHE A 120 -55.52 -41.76 -9.47
N ARG A 121 -55.18 -42.46 -10.56
CA ARG A 121 -56.15 -43.24 -11.34
C ARG A 121 -56.83 -44.29 -10.46
N ASN A 122 -56.04 -45.02 -9.67
CA ASN A 122 -56.54 -46.01 -8.74
C ASN A 122 -57.42 -45.39 -7.63
N LEU A 123 -57.12 -44.17 -7.18
CA LEU A 123 -57.96 -43.41 -6.24
C LEU A 123 -59.32 -43.08 -6.84
N THR A 124 -59.35 -42.59 -8.09
CA THR A 124 -60.61 -42.30 -8.79
C THR A 124 -61.44 -43.56 -9.02
N TYR A 125 -60.80 -44.66 -9.44
CA TYR A 125 -61.43 -45.95 -9.61
C TYR A 125 -61.98 -46.51 -8.29
N ALA A 126 -61.22 -46.39 -7.20
CA ALA A 126 -61.66 -46.78 -5.86
C ALA A 126 -62.95 -46.05 -5.47
N LYS A 127 -63.05 -44.74 -5.74
CA LYS A 127 -64.25 -43.95 -5.45
C LYS A 127 -65.49 -44.44 -6.17
N ASP A 128 -65.35 -44.90 -7.41
CA ASP A 128 -66.48 -45.39 -8.19
C ASP A 128 -66.91 -46.80 -7.77
N ILE A 129 -65.97 -47.68 -7.41
CA ILE A 129 -66.28 -49.05 -6.98
C ILE A 129 -66.76 -49.13 -5.53
N VAL A 130 -66.33 -48.24 -4.65
CA VAL A 130 -66.84 -48.18 -3.26
C VAL A 130 -68.36 -47.99 -3.24
N LYS A 131 -68.93 -47.26 -4.20
CA LYS A 131 -70.39 -47.12 -4.37
C LYS A 131 -71.11 -48.45 -4.67
N LYS A 132 -70.38 -49.47 -5.13
CA LYS A 132 -70.89 -50.81 -5.45
C LYS A 132 -70.77 -51.80 -4.27
N GLY A 133 -70.31 -51.37 -3.10
CA GLY A 133 -70.32 -52.18 -1.88
C GLY A 133 -69.19 -53.21 -1.76
N ILE A 134 -68.05 -53.01 -2.43
CA ILE A 134 -66.89 -53.91 -2.31
C ILE A 134 -66.33 -53.94 -0.86
N ASP A 135 -65.67 -55.02 -0.46
CA ASP A 135 -64.95 -55.15 0.82
C ASP A 135 -63.59 -54.40 0.83
N PRO A 136 -63.08 -53.84 1.96
CA PRO A 136 -61.82 -53.09 1.98
C PRO A 136 -60.60 -53.92 1.59
N ALA A 137 -60.52 -55.19 1.98
CA ALA A 137 -59.39 -56.05 1.62
C ALA A 137 -59.40 -56.41 0.13
N ALA A 138 -60.60 -56.62 -0.43
CA ALA A 138 -60.77 -56.83 -1.87
C ALA A 138 -60.41 -55.57 -2.67
N LEU A 139 -60.78 -54.38 -2.18
CA LEU A 139 -60.41 -53.11 -2.79
C LEU A 139 -58.90 -52.87 -2.77
N ASP A 140 -58.24 -53.07 -1.63
CA ASP A 140 -56.79 -52.88 -1.47
C ASP A 140 -55.99 -53.74 -2.47
N LYS A 141 -56.41 -55.00 -2.67
CA LYS A 141 -55.79 -55.89 -3.67
C LYS A 141 -55.98 -55.42 -5.10
N LEU A 142 -57.14 -54.83 -5.45
CA LEU A 142 -57.44 -54.33 -6.79
C LEU A 142 -56.67 -53.05 -7.14
N VAL A 143 -56.44 -52.20 -6.14
CA VAL A 143 -55.83 -50.87 -6.34
C VAL A 143 -54.36 -50.82 -5.96
N LYS A 144 -53.77 -51.98 -5.64
CA LYS A 144 -52.34 -52.10 -5.32
C LYS A 144 -51.50 -51.54 -6.48
N VAL A 145 -50.53 -50.72 -6.12
CA VAL A 145 -49.56 -50.13 -7.05
C VAL A 145 -48.18 -50.70 -6.72
N ASP A 146 -47.44 -51.06 -7.75
CA ASP A 146 -46.01 -51.32 -7.64
C ASP A 146 -45.27 -49.98 -7.68
N ASP A 147 -44.75 -49.55 -6.53
CA ASP A 147 -44.06 -48.29 -6.34
C ASP A 147 -42.53 -48.42 -6.29
N GLU A 148 -42.00 -49.62 -6.48
CA GLU A 148 -40.56 -49.89 -6.52
C GLU A 148 -39.85 -49.03 -7.59
N PRO A 149 -40.33 -48.93 -8.85
CA PRO A 149 -39.68 -48.10 -9.87
C PRO A 149 -39.63 -46.62 -9.50
N ALA A 150 -40.67 -46.09 -8.87
CA ALA A 150 -40.70 -44.69 -8.44
C ALA A 150 -39.78 -44.45 -7.24
N SER A 151 -39.68 -45.41 -6.33
CA SER A 151 -38.77 -45.33 -5.19
C SER A 151 -37.30 -45.34 -5.64
N GLU A 152 -36.94 -46.16 -6.62
CA GLU A 152 -35.62 -46.18 -7.22
C GLU A 152 -35.32 -44.89 -7.99
N ALA A 153 -36.27 -44.40 -8.79
CA ALA A 153 -36.16 -43.13 -9.48
C ALA A 153 -35.95 -41.96 -8.50
N LEU A 154 -36.69 -41.94 -7.38
CA LEU A 154 -36.53 -40.94 -6.33
C LEU A 154 -35.13 -41.02 -5.68
N ALA A 155 -34.61 -42.21 -5.45
CA ALA A 155 -33.26 -42.40 -4.93
C ALA A 155 -32.19 -41.85 -5.89
N ARG A 156 -32.32 -42.10 -7.20
CA ARG A 156 -31.42 -41.55 -8.23
C ARG A 156 -31.51 -40.03 -8.32
N VAL A 157 -32.71 -39.45 -8.25
CA VAL A 157 -32.93 -38.00 -8.21
C VAL A 157 -32.26 -37.39 -6.98
N ARG A 158 -32.44 -37.98 -5.80
CA ARG A 158 -31.80 -37.55 -4.56
C ARG A 158 -30.28 -37.57 -4.68
N GLU A 159 -29.72 -38.68 -5.16
CA GLU A 159 -28.28 -38.81 -5.34
C GLU A 159 -27.72 -37.75 -6.30
N LYS A 160 -28.40 -37.52 -7.43
CA LYS A 160 -27.99 -36.53 -8.43
C LYS A 160 -28.04 -35.10 -7.89
N ILE A 161 -29.12 -34.70 -7.23
CA ILE A 161 -29.23 -33.37 -6.59
C ILE A 161 -28.13 -33.18 -5.54
N MET A 162 -27.93 -34.17 -4.66
CA MET A 162 -26.91 -34.09 -3.61
C MET A 162 -25.49 -34.03 -4.18
N ARG A 163 -25.20 -34.84 -5.22
CA ARG A 163 -23.90 -34.84 -5.90
C ARG A 163 -23.61 -33.49 -6.56
N LEU A 164 -24.57 -32.93 -7.30
CA LEU A 164 -24.44 -31.61 -7.93
C LEU A 164 -24.26 -30.50 -6.89
N SER A 165 -25.00 -30.57 -5.79
CA SER A 165 -24.88 -29.61 -4.67
C SER A 165 -23.50 -29.68 -4.03
N ASN A 166 -23.00 -30.89 -3.78
CA ASN A 166 -21.67 -31.09 -3.19
C ASN A 166 -20.55 -30.64 -4.14
N LEU A 167 -20.65 -30.92 -5.45
CA LEU A 167 -19.68 -30.45 -6.44
C LEU A 167 -19.63 -28.92 -6.50
N SER A 168 -20.78 -28.25 -6.47
CA SER A 168 -20.88 -26.80 -6.40
C SER A 168 -20.24 -26.24 -5.12
N TYR A 169 -20.46 -26.90 -3.98
CA TYR A 169 -19.83 -26.54 -2.71
C TYR A 169 -18.31 -26.70 -2.74
N ILE A 170 -17.79 -27.82 -3.27
CA ILE A 170 -16.34 -28.05 -3.38
C ILE A 170 -15.70 -27.01 -4.29
N ARG A 171 -16.28 -26.71 -5.46
CA ARG A 171 -15.78 -25.67 -6.37
C ARG A 171 -15.73 -24.29 -5.70
N ALA A 172 -16.76 -23.96 -4.93
CA ALA A 172 -16.77 -22.73 -4.14
C ALA A 172 -15.70 -22.72 -3.05
N ALA A 173 -15.51 -23.84 -2.34
CA ALA A 173 -14.48 -23.95 -1.33
C ALA A 173 -13.06 -23.84 -1.93
N GLU A 174 -12.84 -24.43 -3.12
CA GLU A 174 -11.59 -24.32 -3.87
C GLU A 174 -11.33 -22.90 -4.34
N SER A 175 -12.33 -22.20 -4.89
CA SER A 175 -12.18 -20.80 -5.31
C SER A 175 -11.87 -19.89 -4.13
N GLN A 176 -12.54 -20.09 -2.99
CA GLN A 176 -12.24 -19.38 -1.74
C GLN A 176 -10.83 -19.66 -1.23
N ALA A 177 -10.37 -20.92 -1.30
CA ALA A 177 -9.01 -21.28 -0.90
C ALA A 177 -7.94 -20.62 -1.80
N GLN A 178 -8.17 -20.60 -3.12
CA GLN A 178 -7.30 -19.91 -4.06
C GLN A 178 -7.25 -18.41 -3.79
N LEU A 179 -8.41 -17.78 -3.54
CA LEU A 179 -8.51 -16.36 -3.26
C LEU A 179 -7.80 -15.99 -1.95
N LYS A 180 -7.88 -16.87 -0.94
CA LYS A 180 -7.11 -16.73 0.31
C LYS A 180 -5.59 -16.81 0.06
N ASN A 181 -5.13 -17.78 -0.74
CA ASN A 181 -3.70 -17.91 -1.06
C ASN A 181 -3.18 -16.66 -1.78
N TRP A 182 -3.90 -16.18 -2.79
CA TRP A 182 -3.58 -14.91 -3.46
C TRP A 182 -3.53 -13.74 -2.48
N THR A 183 -4.49 -13.67 -1.54
CA THR A 183 -4.51 -12.63 -0.50
C THR A 183 -3.23 -12.63 0.34
N TYR A 184 -2.76 -13.81 0.79
CA TYR A 184 -1.52 -13.91 1.54
C TYR A 184 -0.29 -13.56 0.69
N THR A 185 -0.27 -13.96 -0.58
CA THR A 185 0.81 -13.60 -1.52
C THR A 185 0.90 -12.09 -1.71
N TYR A 186 -0.23 -11.40 -1.93
CA TYR A 186 -0.28 -9.95 -2.06
C TYR A 186 0.16 -9.24 -0.77
N LEU A 187 -0.28 -9.71 0.39
CA LEU A 187 0.13 -9.16 1.68
C LEU A 187 1.65 -9.31 1.90
N GLY A 188 2.22 -10.47 1.56
CA GLY A 188 3.67 -10.71 1.63
C GLY A 188 4.46 -9.77 0.73
N ILE A 189 4.04 -9.60 -0.53
CA ILE A 189 4.66 -8.65 -1.47
C ILE A 189 4.57 -7.21 -0.93
N ALA A 190 3.40 -6.81 -0.41
CA ALA A 190 3.21 -5.47 0.16
C ALA A 190 4.15 -5.23 1.36
N ILE A 191 4.30 -6.19 2.27
CA ILE A 191 5.22 -6.09 3.42
C ILE A 191 6.67 -5.93 2.95
N ILE A 192 7.13 -6.74 1.98
CA ILE A 192 8.49 -6.66 1.43
C ILE A 192 8.72 -5.27 0.82
N LEU A 193 7.72 -4.71 0.13
CA LEU A 193 7.80 -3.38 -0.47
C LEU A 193 7.84 -2.26 0.58
N VAL A 194 7.05 -2.38 1.66
CA VAL A 194 7.11 -1.42 2.78
C VAL A 194 8.46 -1.45 3.47
N ILE A 195 9.03 -2.64 3.70
CA ILE A 195 10.37 -2.79 4.29
C ILE A 195 11.42 -2.21 3.35
N GLY A 196 11.35 -2.51 2.05
CA GLY A 196 12.24 -1.97 1.02
C GLY A 196 12.19 -0.44 0.94
N LEU A 197 10.98 0.14 0.94
CA LEU A 197 10.77 1.59 0.97
C LEU A 197 11.33 2.21 2.23
N SER A 198 11.10 1.60 3.39
CA SER A 198 11.60 2.09 4.68
C SER A 198 13.13 2.09 4.73
N MET A 199 13.77 1.02 4.27
CA MET A 199 15.23 0.96 4.15
C MET A 199 15.78 2.00 3.17
N PHE A 200 15.07 2.23 2.05
CA PHE A 200 15.45 3.23 1.07
C PHE A 200 15.38 4.65 1.63
N LEU A 201 14.29 4.99 2.31
CA LEU A 201 14.12 6.28 2.99
C LEU A 201 15.17 6.48 4.08
N TYR A 202 15.44 5.44 4.87
CA TYR A 202 16.50 5.47 5.87
C TYR A 202 17.88 5.73 5.25
N ARG A 203 18.18 5.13 4.10
CA ARG A 203 19.43 5.38 3.35
C ARG A 203 19.53 6.82 2.84
N ILE A 204 18.45 7.39 2.32
CA ILE A 204 18.40 8.79 1.89
C ILE A 204 18.67 9.70 3.10
N LEU A 205 17.94 9.48 4.19
CA LEU A 205 18.04 10.32 5.38
C LEU A 205 19.43 10.24 6.02
N SER A 206 19.99 9.03 6.16
CA SER A 206 21.34 8.83 6.68
C SER A 206 22.41 9.49 5.80
N THR A 207 22.26 9.43 4.48
CA THR A 207 23.17 10.11 3.54
C THR A 207 23.07 11.62 3.71
N TYR A 208 21.86 12.18 3.75
CA TYR A 208 21.61 13.60 3.98
C TYR A 208 22.23 14.10 5.30
N LEU A 209 22.01 13.37 6.39
CA LEU A 209 22.61 13.68 7.70
C LEU A 209 24.14 13.55 7.69
N SER A 210 24.70 12.61 6.93
CA SER A 210 26.16 12.48 6.79
C SER A 210 26.78 13.64 6.03
N LEU A 211 26.12 14.14 4.98
CA LEU A 211 26.55 15.31 4.22
C LEU A 211 26.55 16.56 5.08
N LYS A 212 25.45 16.80 5.81
CA LYS A 212 25.32 17.94 6.72
C LYS A 212 26.36 17.93 7.84
N ARG A 213 26.74 16.75 8.35
CA ARG A 213 27.82 16.60 9.34
C ARG A 213 29.20 16.88 8.75
N LYS A 214 29.48 16.39 7.53
CA LYS A 214 30.76 16.65 6.85
C LYS A 214 30.94 18.14 6.54
N GLU A 215 29.90 18.80 6.06
CA GLU A 215 29.91 20.25 5.82
C GLU A 215 30.31 21.02 7.08
N LYS A 216 29.63 20.74 8.21
CA LYS A 216 29.97 21.36 9.49
C LYS A 216 31.41 21.07 9.93
N ALA A 217 31.85 19.81 9.84
CA ALA A 217 33.20 19.42 10.24
C ALA A 217 34.30 20.07 9.38
N MET A 218 34.07 20.26 8.07
CA MET A 218 35.01 20.96 7.19
C MET A 218 35.16 22.44 7.56
N VAL A 219 34.05 23.09 7.91
CA VAL A 219 34.05 24.49 8.35
C VAL A 219 34.70 24.64 9.73
N ASP A 220 34.35 23.75 10.68
CA ASP A 220 34.88 23.78 12.05
C ASP A 220 36.37 23.41 12.13
N GLY A 221 36.84 22.51 11.25
CA GLY A 221 38.24 22.07 11.19
C GLY A 221 39.19 22.99 10.42
N ALA A 222 38.68 24.07 9.81
CA ALA A 222 39.52 25.00 9.06
C ALA A 222 40.50 25.75 10.01
N PRO A 223 41.80 25.84 9.67
CA PRO A 223 42.83 26.51 10.50
C PRO A 223 42.77 28.05 10.38
N LEU A 224 41.58 28.59 10.15
CA LEU A 224 41.30 30.00 9.92
C LEU A 224 39.87 30.30 10.37
N GLY A 225 39.61 31.55 10.75
CA GLY A 225 38.29 31.98 11.17
C GLY A 225 37.36 32.03 9.97
N VAL A 226 36.22 31.35 10.05
CA VAL A 226 35.20 31.36 9.00
C VAL A 226 33.92 31.94 9.57
N LEU A 227 33.45 33.02 8.96
CA LEU A 227 32.14 33.61 9.22
C LEU A 227 31.26 33.50 7.98
N LEU A 228 29.97 33.23 8.18
CA LEU A 228 28.94 33.41 7.15
C LEU A 228 28.16 34.66 7.52
N ILE A 229 28.06 35.62 6.61
CA ILE A 229 27.29 36.87 6.80
C ILE A 229 26.17 37.00 5.77
N ASP A 230 25.13 37.76 6.11
CA ASP A 230 24.10 38.21 5.16
C ASP A 230 24.58 39.43 4.34
N LYS A 231 23.71 39.95 3.47
CA LYS A 231 24.00 41.10 2.60
C LYS A 231 24.19 42.41 3.37
N GLU A 232 23.63 42.52 4.58
CA GLU A 232 23.79 43.66 5.49
C GLU A 232 25.04 43.54 6.40
N GLY A 233 25.72 42.40 6.37
CA GLY A 233 26.93 42.14 7.16
C GLY A 233 26.67 41.59 8.56
N TYR A 234 25.46 41.09 8.86
CA TYR A 234 25.19 40.37 10.10
C TYR A 234 25.68 38.92 10.00
N ILE A 235 26.34 38.45 11.07
CA ILE A 235 26.91 37.12 11.13
C ILE A 235 25.80 36.09 11.35
N LEU A 236 25.63 35.21 10.37
CA LEU A 236 24.70 34.07 10.38
C LEU A 236 25.33 32.83 11.04
N SER A 237 26.65 32.63 10.91
CA SER A 237 27.36 31.50 11.51
C SER A 237 28.85 31.81 11.68
N ALA A 238 29.49 31.19 12.67
CA ALA A 238 30.92 31.30 12.93
C ALA A 238 31.50 29.92 13.29
N ASN A 239 32.62 29.54 12.66
CA ASN A 239 33.32 28.29 12.99
C ASN A 239 34.03 28.37 14.35
N GLN A 240 34.52 27.23 14.85
CA GLN A 240 35.23 27.20 16.14
C GLN A 240 36.48 28.09 16.16
N HIS A 241 37.23 28.17 15.06
CA HIS A 241 38.43 29.01 15.00
C HIS A 241 38.11 30.51 15.09
N ALA A 242 37.02 30.98 14.45
CA ALA A 242 36.58 32.37 14.55
C ALA A 242 36.16 32.74 15.98
N GLN A 243 35.48 31.82 16.68
CA GLN A 243 35.13 32.00 18.09
C GLN A 243 36.37 32.17 18.96
N SER A 244 37.38 31.32 18.76
CA SER A 244 38.66 31.43 19.47
C SER A 244 39.42 32.72 19.12
N LEU A 245 39.47 33.09 17.84
CA LEU A 245 40.18 34.26 17.34
C LEU A 245 39.61 35.57 17.92
N PHE A 246 38.28 35.72 17.89
CA PHE A 246 37.62 36.93 18.39
C PHE A 246 37.25 36.88 19.87
N GLN A 247 37.39 35.72 20.52
CA GLN A 247 37.06 35.48 21.93
C GLN A 247 35.57 35.72 22.25
N TYR A 248 34.70 35.43 21.27
CA TYR A 248 33.25 35.46 21.42
C TYR A 248 32.66 34.05 21.21
N PRO A 249 31.72 33.59 22.05
CA PRO A 249 30.99 32.36 21.78
C PRO A 249 30.09 32.52 20.54
N ALA A 250 29.78 31.43 19.84
CA ALA A 250 28.93 31.45 18.65
C ALA A 250 27.60 32.19 18.84
N SER A 251 27.00 32.10 20.03
CA SER A 251 25.74 32.77 20.37
C SER A 251 25.84 34.30 20.44
N GLU A 252 27.03 34.84 20.74
CA GLU A 252 27.28 36.30 20.78
C GLU A 252 27.77 36.84 19.43
N LEU A 253 28.35 35.98 18.59
CA LEU A 253 28.69 36.30 17.21
C LEU A 253 27.45 36.27 16.31
N HIS A 254 26.53 35.32 16.51
CA HIS A 254 25.32 35.23 15.71
C HIS A 254 24.45 36.50 15.86
N GLY A 255 24.04 37.09 14.74
CA GLY A 255 23.27 38.33 14.68
C GLY A 255 24.08 39.61 14.96
N ARG A 256 25.38 39.51 15.27
CA ARG A 256 26.27 40.67 15.41
C ARG A 256 26.72 41.15 14.02
N ASN A 257 26.80 42.46 13.82
CA ASN A 257 27.35 43.01 12.58
C ASN A 257 28.89 42.86 12.56
N ILE A 258 29.43 42.38 11.44
CA ILE A 258 30.87 42.14 11.26
C ILE A 258 31.73 43.38 11.52
N SER A 259 31.20 44.58 11.24
CA SER A 259 31.90 45.85 11.46
C SER A 259 32.17 46.16 12.95
N SER A 260 31.47 45.49 13.87
CA SER A 260 31.76 45.60 15.31
C SER A 260 33.07 44.92 15.71
N LEU A 261 33.62 44.03 14.86
CA LEU A 261 34.90 43.36 15.07
C LEU A 261 36.09 44.18 14.54
N VAL A 262 35.86 45.44 14.15
CA VAL A 262 36.86 46.38 13.63
C VAL A 262 36.90 47.63 14.53
N PRO A 263 38.08 48.25 14.78
CA PRO A 263 38.20 49.50 15.53
C PRO A 263 37.31 50.60 14.97
N GLU A 264 36.75 51.42 15.86
CA GLU A 264 35.80 52.49 15.52
C GLU A 264 36.34 53.42 14.42
N GLU A 265 37.61 53.81 14.52
CA GLU A 265 38.32 54.66 13.57
C GLU A 265 38.40 54.09 12.14
N SER A 266 38.26 52.77 11.99
CA SER A 266 38.38 52.04 10.72
C SER A 266 37.05 51.48 10.20
N ARG A 267 35.94 51.65 10.94
CA ARG A 267 34.63 51.09 10.56
C ARG A 267 34.10 51.64 9.25
N ASP A 268 34.16 52.96 9.05
CA ASP A 268 33.64 53.61 7.85
C ASP A 268 34.38 53.14 6.58
N LYS A 269 35.71 53.02 6.67
CA LYS A 269 36.54 52.47 5.59
C LYS A 269 36.17 51.01 5.32
N HIS A 270 36.06 50.19 6.37
CA HIS A 270 35.71 48.78 6.25
C HIS A 270 34.31 48.55 5.63
N LEU A 271 33.31 49.38 5.97
CA LEU A 271 31.96 49.31 5.39
C LEU A 271 31.96 49.55 3.87
N VAL A 272 32.75 50.51 3.39
CA VAL A 272 32.93 50.75 1.95
C VAL A 272 33.56 49.52 1.27
N TYR A 273 34.61 48.94 1.85
CA TYR A 273 35.25 47.75 1.32
C TYR A 273 34.35 46.52 1.32
N LEU A 274 33.53 46.34 2.37
CA LEU A 274 32.54 45.28 2.42
C LEU A 274 31.52 45.46 1.29
N GLY A 275 31.01 46.67 1.10
CA GLY A 275 30.08 47.00 0.01
C GLY A 275 30.66 46.80 -1.39
N GLU A 276 31.95 47.07 -1.58
CA GLU A 276 32.64 46.76 -2.84
C GLU A 276 32.90 45.26 -3.04
N SER A 277 33.27 44.56 -1.97
CA SER A 277 33.56 43.11 -2.01
C SER A 277 32.29 42.30 -2.27
N MET A 278 31.13 42.78 -1.81
CA MET A 278 29.83 42.17 -2.09
C MET A 278 29.40 42.27 -3.57
N LYS A 279 30.05 43.13 -4.38
CA LYS A 279 29.74 43.28 -5.82
C LYS A 279 30.55 42.32 -6.71
N SER A 280 31.46 41.52 -6.16
CA SER A 280 32.41 40.68 -6.92
C SER A 280 32.50 39.27 -6.34
N GLU A 281 32.59 38.23 -7.18
CA GLU A 281 32.51 36.82 -6.76
C GLU A 281 33.67 36.35 -5.86
N PHE A 282 34.84 37.01 -5.91
CA PHE A 282 35.97 36.67 -5.04
C PHE A 282 36.92 37.87 -4.89
N ARG A 283 37.14 38.32 -3.64
CA ARG A 283 38.16 39.35 -3.35
C ARG A 283 38.99 38.97 -2.13
N LYS A 284 40.31 38.92 -2.33
CA LYS A 284 41.29 38.95 -1.25
C LYS A 284 41.53 40.41 -0.85
N THR A 285 41.33 40.75 0.41
CA THR A 285 41.46 42.14 0.88
C THR A 285 42.62 42.26 1.88
N THR A 286 43.63 43.03 1.48
CA THR A 286 44.62 43.65 2.36
C THR A 286 44.26 45.14 2.39
N HIS A 287 44.14 45.77 3.56
CA HIS A 287 43.55 47.11 3.70
C HIS A 287 44.35 48.21 2.98
N VAL A 288 43.73 49.40 2.90
CA VAL A 288 44.25 50.70 2.41
C VAL A 288 45.75 50.83 2.72
N ASP A 289 46.55 51.16 1.71
CA ASP A 289 48.01 51.34 1.78
C ASP A 289 48.86 50.07 1.98
N GLY A 290 48.30 48.87 1.73
CA GLY A 290 49.04 47.60 1.81
C GLY A 290 49.21 47.06 3.23
N ARG A 291 48.42 47.57 4.18
CA ARG A 291 48.47 47.18 5.60
C ARG A 291 47.41 46.12 5.93
N PRO A 292 47.65 45.22 6.89
CA PRO A 292 46.66 44.24 7.29
C PRO A 292 45.47 44.88 8.00
N ILE A 293 44.29 44.24 7.90
CA ILE A 293 43.07 44.71 8.57
C ILE A 293 43.26 44.52 10.07
N GLN A 294 42.96 45.54 10.87
CA GLN A 294 42.97 45.41 12.31
C GLN A 294 41.58 45.00 12.80
N CYS A 295 41.52 43.93 13.58
CA CYS A 295 40.31 43.47 14.22
C CYS A 295 40.40 43.58 15.75
N ILE A 296 39.25 43.75 16.41
CA ILE A 296 39.14 43.83 17.86
C ILE A 296 38.49 42.56 18.42
N THR A 297 39.14 41.96 19.41
CA THR A 297 38.61 40.83 20.19
C THR A 297 37.68 41.29 21.31
N LYS A 298 36.95 40.37 21.95
CA LYS A 298 36.09 40.69 23.11
C LYS A 298 36.81 41.41 24.25
N ASN A 299 38.10 41.11 24.44
CA ASN A 299 38.96 41.73 25.45
C ASN A 299 39.67 43.00 24.95
N GLU A 300 39.17 43.62 23.88
CA GLU A 300 39.68 44.86 23.28
C GLU A 300 41.10 44.78 22.69
N ASN A 301 41.69 43.57 22.60
CA ASN A 301 42.97 43.38 21.91
C ASN A 301 42.83 43.57 20.39
N ILE A 302 43.78 44.27 19.79
CA ILE A 302 43.88 44.49 18.36
C ILE A 302 44.75 43.39 17.73
N ILE A 303 44.17 42.64 16.78
CA ILE A 303 44.86 41.60 16.02
C ILE A 303 44.92 41.97 14.53
N PRO A 304 46.11 41.93 13.89
CA PRO A 304 46.21 42.11 12.45
C PRO A 304 45.75 40.83 11.74
N VAL A 305 44.81 40.96 10.82
CA VAL A 305 44.22 39.85 10.07
C VAL A 305 44.22 40.13 8.57
N GLU A 306 44.31 39.05 7.81
CA GLU A 306 44.04 39.00 6.38
C GLU A 306 42.62 38.46 6.17
N VAL A 307 41.81 39.15 5.37
CA VAL A 307 40.40 38.80 5.16
C VAL A 307 40.13 38.52 3.68
N THR A 308 39.46 37.41 3.40
CA THR A 308 39.02 37.04 2.05
C THR A 308 37.50 36.86 2.05
N PHE A 309 36.84 37.48 1.08
CA PHE A 309 35.39 37.40 0.89
C PHE A 309 35.07 36.50 -0.31
N SER A 310 34.10 35.61 -0.13
CA SER A 310 33.54 34.77 -1.19
C SER A 310 32.02 34.85 -1.14
N THR A 311 31.42 35.49 -2.13
CA THR A 311 29.98 35.74 -2.20
C THR A 311 29.28 34.66 -3.01
N PHE A 312 28.09 34.25 -2.60
CA PHE A 312 27.27 33.29 -3.34
C PHE A 312 25.78 33.56 -3.12
N LEU A 313 24.94 33.10 -4.05
CA LEU A 313 23.49 33.14 -3.91
C LEU A 313 22.99 31.90 -3.18
N SER A 314 22.20 32.11 -2.12
CA SER A 314 21.57 31.08 -1.32
C SER A 314 20.05 31.16 -1.50
N GLY A 315 19.37 30.01 -1.61
CA GLY A 315 17.89 29.96 -1.63
C GLY A 315 17.22 30.69 -2.80
N GLY A 316 17.93 30.92 -3.92
CA GLY A 316 17.35 31.46 -5.15
C GLY A 316 17.38 32.99 -5.31
N ALA A 317 17.74 33.77 -4.28
CA ALA A 317 17.91 35.23 -4.41
C ALA A 317 18.66 35.93 -3.26
N GLU A 318 18.96 35.26 -2.14
CA GLU A 318 19.64 35.91 -1.02
C GLU A 318 21.15 35.83 -1.20
N MET A 319 21.80 36.99 -1.33
CA MET A 319 23.25 37.09 -1.32
C MET A 319 23.77 36.79 0.08
N LYS A 320 24.67 35.82 0.19
CA LYS A 320 25.43 35.49 1.40
C LYS A 320 26.91 35.55 1.11
N CYS A 321 27.71 35.79 2.13
CA CYS A 321 29.15 35.89 1.98
C CYS A 321 29.86 35.04 3.02
N TRP A 322 30.78 34.20 2.56
CA TRP A 322 31.79 33.57 3.40
C TRP A 322 32.95 34.55 3.61
N VAL A 323 33.32 34.75 4.86
CA VAL A 323 34.46 35.57 5.26
C VAL A 323 35.50 34.67 5.91
N TYR A 324 36.66 34.58 5.27
CA TYR A 324 37.81 33.82 5.72
C TYR A 324 38.83 34.76 6.35
N ILE A 325 39.21 34.51 7.59
CA ILE A 325 39.99 35.41 8.43
C ILE A 325 41.22 34.65 8.92
N ARG A 326 42.40 35.14 8.56
CA ARG A 326 43.68 34.59 8.98
C ARG A 326 44.43 35.63 9.80
N GLU A 327 44.79 35.28 11.02
CA GLU A 327 45.68 36.11 11.84
C GLU A 327 47.09 36.16 11.21
N LEU A 328 47.69 37.35 11.20
CA LEU A 328 49.06 37.55 10.76
C LEU A 328 49.97 37.64 11.98
N VAL A 329 50.96 36.75 12.05
CA VAL A 329 52.01 36.86 13.07
C VAL A 329 52.94 37.99 12.65
N ALA A 330 53.16 38.96 13.55
CA ALA A 330 54.12 40.03 13.32
C ALA A 330 55.52 39.42 13.12
N VAL A 331 56.07 39.55 11.90
CA VAL A 331 57.47 39.24 11.66
C VAL A 331 58.27 40.34 12.34
N SER A 332 59.04 39.99 13.39
CA SER A 332 60.01 40.89 13.99
C SER A 332 60.96 41.38 12.91
N GLN A 333 60.91 42.67 12.58
CA GLN A 333 61.90 43.34 11.76
C GLN A 333 63.22 43.41 12.55
N THR A 334 63.98 42.31 12.55
CA THR A 334 65.35 42.29 13.05
C THR A 334 66.17 41.50 12.04
N GLY A 335 66.81 42.21 11.11
CA GLY A 335 67.75 41.65 10.13
C GLY A 335 67.44 41.98 8.67
N MET A 336 67.27 43.26 8.32
CA MET A 336 67.57 43.72 6.97
C MET A 336 68.84 44.59 7.05
N THR A 337 70.00 43.94 6.95
CA THR A 337 71.17 44.59 6.34
C THR A 337 71.13 44.30 4.86
N GLU A 338 71.43 45.33 4.07
CA GLU A 338 71.56 45.31 2.63
C GLU A 338 72.58 44.25 2.15
N GLU A 339 72.43 43.89 0.88
CA GLU A 339 73.21 42.94 0.06
C GLU A 339 72.73 41.48 0.10
N GLU A 340 71.83 41.13 -0.84
CA GLU A 340 72.21 40.27 -1.98
C GLU A 340 71.06 40.13 -3.00
N GLY A 341 71.38 40.43 -4.26
CA GLY A 341 71.03 39.56 -5.38
C GLY A 341 69.58 39.59 -5.89
N VAL A 342 69.33 40.51 -6.82
CA VAL A 342 68.37 40.35 -7.92
C VAL A 342 68.55 38.96 -8.56
N GLY A 343 67.64 38.01 -8.30
CA GLY A 343 67.78 36.68 -8.87
C GLY A 343 66.91 35.55 -8.32
N SER A 344 65.63 35.76 -7.96
CA SER A 344 64.73 34.62 -7.68
C SER A 344 63.23 34.94 -7.84
N SER A 345 62.86 35.74 -8.83
CA SER A 345 61.45 36.04 -9.15
C SER A 345 60.89 35.26 -10.35
N VAL A 346 61.64 34.31 -10.93
CA VAL A 346 61.22 33.60 -12.16
C VAL A 346 61.01 32.09 -11.97
N ALA A 347 61.42 31.49 -10.84
CA ALA A 347 61.41 30.02 -10.71
C ALA A 347 60.15 29.40 -10.06
N LEU A 348 59.21 30.18 -9.52
CA LEU A 348 58.03 29.63 -8.80
C LEU A 348 56.71 29.68 -9.59
N HIS A 349 56.73 30.18 -10.82
CA HIS A 349 55.54 30.21 -11.70
C HIS A 349 55.39 28.98 -12.61
N GLN A 350 56.28 27.98 -12.50
CA GLN A 350 56.28 26.82 -13.41
C GLN A 350 55.95 25.47 -12.74
N GLN A 351 55.52 25.46 -11.47
CA GLN A 351 55.18 24.22 -10.75
C GLN A 351 53.72 24.04 -10.36
N LEU A 352 52.81 24.94 -10.77
CA LEU A 352 51.36 24.81 -10.55
C LEU A 352 50.54 24.57 -11.82
N SER A 353 51.18 24.23 -12.95
CA SER A 353 50.48 23.88 -14.20
C SER A 353 50.39 22.37 -14.49
N ASN A 354 50.79 21.50 -13.55
CA ASN A 354 50.69 20.04 -13.71
C ASN A 354 50.18 19.37 -12.42
N ILE A 355 48.90 19.57 -12.07
CA ILE A 355 48.03 18.59 -11.38
C ILE A 355 46.63 18.73 -11.96
#